data_AF-A0A0F9CMD4-F1
#
_entry.id   AF-A0A0F9CMD4-F1
#
_cell.length_a   1.000
_cell.length_b   1.000
_cell.length_c   1.000
_cell.angle_alpha   90.00
_cell.angle_beta   90.00
_cell.angle_gamma   90.00
#
_symmetry.space_group_name_H-M   'P 1'
#
loop_
_entity.id
_entity.type
_entity.pdbx_description
1 polymer ?
#
loop_
_entity_poly.entity_id
_entity_poly.type
_entity_poly.pdbx_seq_one_letter_code
_entity_poly.pdbx_strand_id
1 'polypeptide(L)'
;MRLSLCLLLCLAPAPCDGATYYIRSDGGNTTECLGTTDAAYDGEGSGEACGWEYLFYATGVEGSGTYTQSIGGGDTVIVKAGSHPVGHIVGTFDATGCSSSWTSDCHMASLPSGTNGDPTQILGEGWDTGCSSPPELYGVYGTDHVIYSSTANWLEVKCLEITDHATCMAHANHENGQCDDTYASA
;
A
#
# COMPACT_ATOMS: atom_id res chain seq x y z
N MET A 1 -24.75 -24.20 55.58
CA MET A 1 -25.29 -23.74 54.28
C MET A 1 -24.36 -22.64 53.77
N ARG A 2 -23.39 -22.96 52.91
CA ARG A 2 -22.43 -22.00 52.35
C ARG A 2 -22.91 -21.61 50.96
N LEU A 3 -23.28 -20.34 50.79
CA LEU A 3 -23.77 -19.78 49.54
C LEU A 3 -22.54 -19.37 48.70
N SER A 4 -22.15 -20.18 47.73
CA SER A 4 -21.12 -19.79 46.75
C SER A 4 -21.75 -18.88 45.71
N LEU A 5 -21.35 -17.60 45.73
CA LEU A 5 -21.67 -16.61 44.73
C LEU A 5 -20.70 -16.79 43.55
N CYS A 6 -21.15 -17.44 42.47
CA CYS A 6 -20.42 -17.49 41.20
C CYS A 6 -20.48 -16.10 40.55
N LEU A 7 -19.40 -15.34 40.69
CA LEU A 7 -19.18 -14.10 39.96
C LEU A 7 -18.91 -14.45 38.48
N LEU A 8 -19.92 -14.31 37.62
CA LEU A 8 -19.75 -14.38 36.16
C LEU A 8 -18.92 -13.16 35.72
N LEU A 9 -17.66 -13.38 35.39
CA LEU A 9 -16.82 -12.40 34.68
C LEU A 9 -17.28 -12.37 33.21
N CYS A 10 -18.00 -11.33 32.80
CA CYS A 10 -18.26 -11.06 31.38
C CYS A 10 -16.94 -10.67 30.71
N LEU A 11 -16.30 -11.61 30.01
CA LEU A 11 -15.28 -11.28 29.00
C LEU A 11 -15.99 -10.57 27.85
N ALA A 12 -15.97 -9.24 27.84
CA ALA A 12 -16.31 -8.48 26.64
C ALA A 12 -15.19 -8.72 25.62
N PRO A 13 -15.50 -9.10 24.37
CA PRO A 13 -14.49 -9.13 23.31
C PRO A 13 -13.93 -7.71 23.14
N ALA A 14 -12.61 -7.56 23.17
CA ALA A 14 -11.97 -6.33 22.73
C ALA A 14 -12.30 -6.14 21.24
N PRO A 15 -12.65 -4.92 20.77
CA PRO A 15 -12.69 -4.66 19.34
C PRO A 15 -11.31 -5.02 18.80
N CYS A 16 -11.27 -5.95 17.85
CA CYS A 16 -10.05 -6.32 17.15
C CYS A 16 -9.85 -5.23 16.08
N ASP A 17 -9.37 -4.06 16.53
CA ASP A 17 -9.08 -2.95 15.64
C ASP A 17 -7.92 -3.34 14.72
N GLY A 18 -8.01 -2.94 13.44
CA GLY A 18 -6.96 -3.23 12.48
C GLY A 18 -5.66 -2.50 12.82
N ALA A 19 -4.52 -3.06 12.41
CA ALA A 19 -3.24 -2.37 12.55
C ALA A 19 -3.17 -1.18 11.59
N THR A 20 -2.46 -0.11 12.01
CA THR A 20 -2.16 1.03 11.15
C THR A 20 -0.71 0.98 10.70
N TYR A 21 -0.49 1.12 9.39
CA TYR A 21 0.82 1.18 8.76
C TYR A 21 1.01 2.52 8.05
N TYR A 22 2.26 2.94 7.85
CA TYR A 22 2.61 4.23 7.27
C TYR A 22 3.54 4.07 6.08
N ILE A 23 3.23 4.75 4.97
CA ILE A 23 4.07 4.83 3.77
C ILE A 23 4.68 6.23 3.68
N ARG A 24 6.01 6.32 3.59
CA ARG A 24 6.79 7.55 3.75
C ARG A 24 8.02 7.52 2.85
N SER A 25 8.36 8.61 2.18
CA SER A 25 9.60 8.68 1.38
C SER A 25 10.90 8.60 2.19
N ASP A 26 10.83 8.79 3.51
CA ASP A 26 11.93 8.63 4.47
C ASP A 26 11.79 7.36 5.35
N GLY A 27 10.91 6.44 4.95
CA GLY A 27 10.74 5.12 5.59
C GLY A 27 11.84 4.13 5.19
N GLY A 28 11.81 2.96 5.83
CA GLY A 28 12.72 1.84 5.51
C GLY A 28 12.01 0.70 4.77
N ASN A 29 12.75 -0.37 4.47
CA ASN A 29 12.17 -1.60 3.91
C ASN A 29 11.60 -2.52 5.02
N THR A 30 11.05 -3.68 4.64
CA THR A 30 10.43 -4.64 5.59
C THR A 30 11.39 -5.33 6.55
N THR A 31 12.70 -5.27 6.30
CA THR A 31 13.73 -5.74 7.24
C THR A 31 14.07 -4.66 8.26
N GLU A 32 14.08 -3.41 7.82
CA GLU A 32 14.46 -2.24 8.61
C GLU A 32 13.32 -1.77 9.52
N CYS A 33 12.11 -1.66 8.99
CA CYS A 33 10.95 -1.08 9.66
C CYS A 33 9.80 -2.09 9.82
N LEU A 34 9.07 -1.96 10.92
CA LEU A 34 7.80 -2.67 11.14
C LEU A 34 6.62 -2.05 10.37
N GLY A 35 6.77 -0.81 9.89
CA GLY A 35 5.72 -0.07 9.18
C GLY A 35 4.66 0.59 10.07
N THR A 36 4.64 0.28 11.36
CA THR A 36 3.52 0.61 12.28
C THR A 36 3.62 1.96 12.99
N THR A 37 4.68 2.73 12.72
CA THR A 37 4.92 4.03 13.37
C THR A 37 5.16 5.11 12.33
N ASP A 38 4.55 6.28 12.50
CA ASP A 38 4.76 7.46 11.65
C ASP A 38 6.11 8.13 11.97
N ALA A 39 7.20 7.45 11.64
CA ALA A 39 8.56 7.91 11.84
C ALA A 39 9.44 7.50 10.66
N ALA A 40 10.44 8.34 10.35
CA ALA A 40 11.50 8.01 9.41
C ALA A 40 12.34 6.82 9.92
N TYR A 41 12.95 6.07 9.01
CA TYR A 41 14.04 5.17 9.37
C TYR A 41 15.30 5.98 9.68
N ASP A 42 15.98 5.68 10.78
CA ASP A 42 17.17 6.42 11.21
C ASP A 42 18.46 5.95 10.53
N GLY A 43 18.36 4.88 9.71
CA GLY A 43 19.48 4.30 8.97
C GLY A 43 20.18 3.15 9.71
N GLU A 44 19.73 2.77 10.91
CA GLU A 44 20.34 1.72 11.71
C GLU A 44 19.29 0.74 12.28
N GLY A 45 19.70 -0.51 12.51
CA GLY A 45 18.85 -1.51 13.15
C GLY A 45 17.98 -2.32 12.18
N SER A 46 17.06 -3.09 12.76
CA SER A 46 16.16 -3.99 12.02
C SER A 46 14.90 -4.22 12.83
N GLY A 47 13.73 -4.17 12.19
CA GLY A 47 12.45 -4.22 12.89
C GLY A 47 12.22 -3.01 13.79
N GLU A 48 12.73 -1.84 13.40
CA GLU A 48 12.56 -0.59 14.10
C GLU A 48 11.11 -0.07 13.96
N ALA A 49 10.72 0.77 14.92
CA ALA A 49 9.42 1.43 14.93
C ALA A 49 9.43 2.63 13.99
N CYS A 50 9.34 2.36 12.68
CA CYS A 50 9.28 3.36 11.61
C CYS A 50 8.29 2.96 10.51
N GLY A 51 8.02 3.90 9.59
CA GLY A 51 7.19 3.69 8.42
C GLY A 51 7.95 3.00 7.30
N TRP A 52 7.22 2.49 6.31
CA TRP A 52 7.79 1.87 5.12
C TRP A 52 7.99 2.85 3.99
N GLU A 53 9.00 2.61 3.15
CA GLU A 53 9.29 3.49 2.01
C GLU A 53 8.24 3.38 0.89
N TYR A 54 7.81 2.15 0.58
CA TYR A 54 6.94 1.88 -0.57
C TYR A 54 5.66 1.16 -0.17
N LEU A 55 4.56 1.49 -0.87
CA LEU A 55 3.25 0.85 -0.67
C LEU A 55 3.31 -0.68 -0.81
N PHE A 56 4.15 -1.21 -1.71
CA PHE A 56 4.32 -2.64 -1.92
C PHE A 56 4.83 -3.41 -0.69
N TYR A 57 5.46 -2.75 0.29
CA TYR A 57 5.81 -3.40 1.55
C TYR A 57 4.57 -3.70 2.41
N ALA A 58 3.53 -2.89 2.30
CA ALA A 58 2.24 -3.17 2.92
C ALA A 58 1.45 -4.20 2.09
N THR A 59 1.33 -3.97 0.78
CA THR A 59 0.31 -4.62 -0.04
C THR A 59 0.79 -5.89 -0.72
N GLY A 60 2.11 -6.08 -0.78
CA GLY A 60 2.74 -7.08 -1.64
C GLY A 60 2.64 -6.70 -3.11
N VAL A 61 3.24 -7.55 -3.95
CA VAL A 61 3.20 -7.46 -5.42
C VAL A 61 2.52 -8.71 -5.96
N GLU A 62 1.57 -8.52 -6.87
CA GLU A 62 0.82 -9.61 -7.49
C GLU A 62 1.77 -10.62 -8.16
N GLY A 63 1.53 -11.91 -7.95
CA GLY A 63 2.30 -12.98 -8.59
C GLY A 63 3.80 -13.06 -8.21
N SER A 64 4.32 -12.19 -7.33
CA SER A 64 5.76 -12.14 -7.11
C SER A 64 6.33 -13.25 -6.25
N GLY A 65 5.59 -13.66 -5.20
CA GLY A 65 6.05 -14.60 -4.17
C GLY A 65 7.22 -14.09 -3.31
N THR A 66 7.92 -13.03 -3.74
CA THR A 66 9.02 -12.36 -3.02
C THR A 66 8.49 -11.23 -2.16
N TYR A 67 7.65 -10.37 -2.73
CA TYR A 67 7.00 -9.26 -2.03
C TYR A 67 5.61 -9.70 -1.58
N THR A 68 5.53 -10.27 -0.38
CA THR A 68 4.28 -10.78 0.18
C THR A 68 3.46 -9.68 0.85
N GLN A 69 2.14 -9.81 0.81
CA GLN A 69 1.23 -8.89 1.48
C GLN A 69 1.42 -8.95 3.01
N SER A 70 1.66 -7.79 3.62
CA SER A 70 1.87 -7.63 5.07
C SER A 70 0.56 -7.27 5.79
N ILE A 71 -0.31 -6.49 5.13
CA ILE A 71 -1.59 -6.06 5.70
C ILE A 71 -2.64 -7.16 5.64
N GLY A 72 -3.51 -7.20 6.64
CA GLY A 72 -4.71 -8.03 6.71
C GLY A 72 -6.00 -7.25 6.45
N GLY A 73 -7.12 -7.98 6.46
CA GLY A 73 -8.45 -7.37 6.38
C GLY A 73 -8.76 -6.51 7.60
N GLY A 74 -9.21 -5.28 7.38
CA GLY A 74 -9.50 -4.31 8.46
C GLY A 74 -8.31 -3.41 8.82
N ASP A 75 -7.11 -3.70 8.32
CA ASP A 75 -5.94 -2.85 8.55
C ASP A 75 -6.05 -1.53 7.78
N THR A 76 -5.36 -0.51 8.29
CA THR A 76 -5.26 0.82 7.68
C THR A 76 -3.83 1.06 7.20
N VAL A 77 -3.69 1.56 5.98
CA VAL A 77 -2.43 2.11 5.46
C VAL A 77 -2.59 3.61 5.28
N ILE A 78 -1.73 4.40 5.91
CA ILE A 78 -1.66 5.85 5.78
C ILE A 78 -0.48 6.21 4.88
N VAL A 79 -0.76 6.71 3.69
CA VAL A 79 0.24 7.29 2.78
C VAL A 79 0.52 8.71 3.23
N LYS A 80 1.77 9.02 3.57
CA LYS A 80 2.19 10.36 4.02
C LYS A 80 2.40 11.30 2.84
N ALA A 81 2.36 12.61 3.08
CA ALA A 81 2.51 13.64 2.07
C ALA A 81 3.73 13.41 1.17
N GLY A 82 3.56 13.67 -0.14
CA GLY A 82 4.59 13.45 -1.16
C GLY A 82 4.05 12.66 -2.35
N SER A 83 4.97 12.32 -3.25
CA SER A 83 4.71 11.49 -4.44
C SER A 83 5.37 10.13 -4.27
N HIS A 84 4.58 9.06 -4.37
CA HIS A 84 5.01 7.70 -4.11
C HIS A 84 4.84 6.83 -5.36
N PRO A 85 5.95 6.32 -5.95
CA PRO A 85 5.86 5.48 -7.14
C PRO A 85 5.25 4.11 -6.80
N VAL A 86 4.45 3.60 -7.72
CA VAL A 86 3.88 2.26 -7.69
C VAL A 86 4.17 1.60 -9.03
N GLY A 87 4.88 0.47 -9.02
CA GLY A 87 5.29 -0.19 -10.25
C GLY A 87 6.70 -0.78 -10.15
N HIS A 88 7.29 -1.08 -11.29
CA HIS A 88 8.66 -1.57 -11.34
C HIS A 88 9.65 -0.47 -10.92
N ILE A 89 10.48 -0.76 -9.91
CA ILE A 89 11.49 0.18 -9.42
C ILE A 89 12.83 -0.55 -9.45
N VAL A 90 13.69 -0.15 -10.39
CA VAL A 90 14.99 -0.79 -10.63
C VAL A 90 15.82 -0.82 -9.34
N GLY A 91 16.25 -2.03 -8.95
CA GLY A 91 17.04 -2.25 -7.74
C GLY A 91 16.23 -2.40 -6.44
N THR A 92 14.93 -2.10 -6.45
CA THR A 92 14.04 -2.26 -5.28
C THR A 92 12.99 -3.35 -5.52
N PHE A 93 12.23 -3.21 -6.62
CA PHE A 93 11.20 -4.16 -7.06
C PHE A 93 11.60 -4.73 -8.42
N ASP A 94 12.43 -5.77 -8.39
CA ASP A 94 12.98 -6.44 -9.58
C ASP A 94 13.04 -7.97 -9.37
N ALA A 95 11.87 -8.56 -9.14
CA ALA A 95 11.70 -9.99 -8.93
C ALA A 95 10.68 -10.54 -9.94
N THR A 96 10.49 -11.86 -9.97
CA THR A 96 9.33 -12.46 -10.67
C THR A 96 8.05 -11.74 -10.24
N GLY A 97 7.11 -11.48 -11.17
CA GLY A 97 5.90 -10.67 -10.92
C GLY A 97 6.14 -9.15 -10.91
N CYS A 98 7.38 -8.70 -10.98
CA CYS A 98 7.76 -7.30 -11.14
C CYS A 98 9.15 -7.18 -11.77
N SER A 99 9.38 -7.91 -12.86
CA SER A 99 10.68 -7.89 -13.53
C SER A 99 10.66 -6.92 -14.70
N SER A 100 11.86 -6.55 -15.16
CA SER A 100 12.02 -5.68 -16.33
C SER A 100 11.36 -6.20 -17.62
N SER A 101 11.00 -7.49 -17.70
CA SER A 101 10.30 -8.07 -18.85
C SER A 101 8.78 -7.99 -18.76
N TRP A 102 8.23 -7.72 -17.57
CA TRP A 102 6.80 -7.73 -17.26
C TRP A 102 6.48 -6.59 -16.29
N THR A 103 6.85 -5.37 -16.66
CA THR A 103 6.68 -4.19 -15.78
C THR A 103 5.22 -3.79 -15.63
N SER A 104 4.36 -4.11 -16.60
CA SER A 104 2.90 -3.94 -16.51
C SER A 104 2.28 -4.76 -15.38
N ASP A 105 2.78 -5.98 -15.20
CA ASP A 105 2.32 -6.91 -14.16
C ASP A 105 2.84 -6.51 -12.77
N CYS A 106 3.78 -5.57 -12.70
CA CYS A 106 4.27 -5.04 -11.44
C CYS A 106 3.25 -4.10 -10.82
N HIS A 107 2.24 -4.65 -10.18
CA HIS A 107 1.27 -3.90 -9.40
C HIS A 107 1.03 -4.56 -8.05
N MET A 108 0.33 -3.85 -7.17
CA MET A 108 0.04 -4.37 -5.84
C MET A 108 -0.77 -5.67 -5.92
N ALA A 109 -0.54 -6.58 -4.97
CA ALA A 109 -1.44 -7.73 -4.81
C ALA A 109 -2.85 -7.25 -4.41
N SER A 110 -3.87 -8.06 -4.70
CA SER A 110 -5.26 -7.72 -4.35
C SER A 110 -5.38 -7.35 -2.86
N LEU A 111 -5.94 -6.18 -2.57
CA LEU A 111 -6.21 -5.76 -1.19
C LEU A 111 -7.05 -6.80 -0.44
N PRO A 112 -6.78 -7.07 0.85
CA PRO A 112 -7.55 -8.01 1.65
C PRO A 112 -8.93 -7.44 2.00
N SER A 113 -9.96 -8.30 2.05
CA SER A 113 -11.31 -7.86 2.43
C SER A 113 -11.37 -7.46 3.89
N GLY A 114 -11.95 -6.30 4.19
CA GLY A 114 -12.36 -5.95 5.54
C GLY A 114 -13.72 -6.55 5.89
N THR A 115 -14.39 -5.91 6.84
CA THR A 115 -15.78 -6.20 7.23
C THR A 115 -16.61 -4.92 7.24
N ASN A 116 -17.93 -5.03 7.43
CA ASN A 116 -18.82 -3.86 7.51
C ASN A 116 -18.48 -2.91 8.69
N GLY A 117 -17.86 -3.42 9.75
CA GLY A 117 -17.42 -2.59 10.89
C GLY A 117 -16.00 -2.09 10.75
N ASP A 118 -15.14 -2.94 10.17
CA ASP A 118 -13.69 -2.75 10.10
C ASP A 118 -13.25 -2.94 8.63
N PRO A 119 -13.47 -1.95 7.74
CA PRO A 119 -13.03 -2.03 6.36
C PRO A 119 -11.50 -1.99 6.29
N THR A 120 -10.90 -2.59 5.25
CA THR A 120 -9.48 -2.37 4.95
C THR A 120 -9.34 -1.00 4.30
N GLN A 121 -8.41 -0.17 4.77
CA GLN A 121 -8.34 1.24 4.38
C GLN A 121 -6.99 1.60 3.78
N ILE A 122 -6.97 2.29 2.63
CA ILE A 122 -5.80 2.98 2.09
C ILE A 122 -6.12 4.47 2.07
N LEU A 123 -5.47 5.22 2.95
CA LEU A 123 -5.82 6.60 3.26
C LEU A 123 -4.60 7.49 3.00
N GLY A 124 -4.78 8.65 2.38
CA GLY A 124 -3.74 9.67 2.38
C GLY A 124 -3.75 10.53 3.64
N GLU A 125 -2.59 11.07 4.00
CA GLU A 125 -2.44 12.03 5.07
C GLU A 125 -3.42 13.21 4.91
N GLY A 126 -4.11 13.53 6.00
CA GLY A 126 -5.14 14.56 6.01
C GLY A 126 -6.53 14.10 5.56
N TRP A 127 -6.75 12.79 5.36
CA TRP A 127 -8.07 12.22 5.04
C TRP A 127 -9.18 12.63 6.03
N ASP A 128 -8.83 12.80 7.30
CA ASP A 128 -9.72 13.14 8.42
C ASP A 128 -9.82 14.66 8.68
N THR A 129 -8.97 15.45 8.02
CA THR A 129 -8.89 16.92 8.19
C THR A 129 -9.32 17.69 6.94
N GLY A 130 -10.04 17.01 6.03
CA GLY A 130 -10.66 17.62 4.85
C GLY A 130 -9.85 17.49 3.57
N CYS A 131 -8.75 16.73 3.59
CA CYS A 131 -7.98 16.36 2.40
C CYS A 131 -7.57 17.55 1.51
N SER A 132 -6.95 18.57 2.11
CA SER A 132 -6.58 19.79 1.37
C SER A 132 -5.39 19.63 0.44
N SER A 133 -4.53 18.63 0.68
CA SER A 133 -3.32 18.34 -0.10
C SER A 133 -3.09 16.82 -0.10
N PRO A 134 -3.83 16.06 -0.92
CA PRO A 134 -3.70 14.60 -0.95
C PRO A 134 -2.27 14.20 -1.37
N PRO A 135 -1.67 13.17 -0.74
CA PRO A 135 -0.49 12.53 -1.28
C PRO A 135 -0.80 11.81 -2.59
N GLU A 136 0.22 11.70 -3.42
CA GLU A 136 0.14 11.12 -4.75
C GLU A 136 0.69 9.69 -4.75
N LEU A 137 -0.06 8.79 -5.39
CA LEU A 137 0.44 7.49 -5.86
C LEU A 137 0.49 7.54 -7.38
N TYR A 138 1.66 7.30 -7.95
CA TYR A 138 1.82 7.36 -9.40
C TYR A 138 2.39 6.06 -9.97
N GLY A 139 1.75 5.59 -11.04
CA GLY A 139 2.20 4.43 -11.80
C GLY A 139 3.55 4.70 -12.46
N VAL A 140 4.46 3.74 -12.38
CA VAL A 140 5.76 3.80 -13.09
C VAL A 140 5.96 2.58 -13.97
N TYR A 141 6.73 2.76 -15.05
CA TYR A 141 7.07 1.70 -16.02
C TYR A 141 5.85 0.95 -16.60
N GLY A 142 4.72 1.66 -16.74
CA GLY A 142 3.52 1.13 -17.37
C GLY A 142 2.78 0.08 -16.55
N THR A 143 2.89 0.13 -15.20
CA THR A 143 2.07 -0.72 -14.32
C THR A 143 0.58 -0.65 -14.68
N ASP A 144 -0.09 -1.79 -14.74
CA ASP A 144 -1.52 -1.84 -15.08
C ASP A 144 -2.41 -1.23 -13.98
N HIS A 145 -1.95 -1.27 -12.72
CA HIS A 145 -2.74 -0.86 -11.57
C HIS A 145 -1.92 -0.15 -10.48
N VAL A 146 -2.33 1.07 -10.11
CA VAL A 146 -1.80 1.77 -8.91
C VAL A 146 -2.53 1.32 -7.63
N ILE A 147 -3.86 1.14 -7.73
CA ILE A 147 -4.70 0.57 -6.68
C ILE A 147 -5.46 -0.63 -7.26
N TYR A 148 -5.40 -1.79 -6.60
CA TYR A 148 -5.94 -3.05 -7.12
C TYR A 148 -6.71 -3.87 -6.07
N SER A 149 -7.87 -4.37 -6.50
CA SER A 149 -8.65 -5.39 -5.81
C SER A 149 -9.44 -6.19 -6.84
N SER A 150 -9.31 -7.52 -6.83
CA SER A 150 -10.03 -8.39 -7.76
C SER A 150 -11.39 -8.82 -7.22
N THR A 151 -11.48 -9.09 -5.92
CA THR A 151 -12.63 -9.74 -5.28
C THR A 151 -12.92 -9.22 -3.87
N ALA A 152 -12.15 -8.26 -3.37
CA ALA A 152 -12.27 -7.85 -1.99
C ALA A 152 -13.46 -6.94 -1.74
N ASN A 153 -14.06 -7.12 -0.56
CA ASN A 153 -15.20 -6.35 -0.09
C ASN A 153 -14.76 -5.48 1.09
N TRP A 154 -15.54 -4.43 1.37
CA TRP A 154 -15.31 -3.54 2.50
C TRP A 154 -13.93 -2.89 2.45
N LEU A 155 -13.66 -2.24 1.32
CA LEU A 155 -12.46 -1.42 1.12
C LEU A 155 -12.82 0.05 1.20
N GLU A 156 -11.96 0.85 1.80
CA GLU A 156 -12.02 2.30 1.71
C GLU A 156 -10.71 2.84 1.13
N VAL A 157 -10.84 3.72 0.15
CA VAL A 157 -9.72 4.46 -0.44
C VAL A 157 -10.08 5.93 -0.38
N LYS A 158 -9.31 6.74 0.36
CA LYS A 158 -9.63 8.16 0.61
C LYS A 158 -8.39 9.03 0.56
N CYS A 159 -8.57 10.26 0.12
CA CYS A 159 -7.57 11.32 0.13
C CYS A 159 -6.26 10.98 -0.59
N LEU A 160 -6.35 10.44 -1.81
CA LEU A 160 -5.18 10.16 -2.64
C LEU A 160 -5.35 10.83 -4.00
N GLU A 161 -4.27 11.38 -4.52
CA GLU A 161 -4.13 11.64 -5.95
C GLU A 161 -3.56 10.38 -6.60
N ILE A 162 -4.19 9.90 -7.68
CA ILE A 162 -3.75 8.70 -8.40
C ILE A 162 -3.49 9.10 -9.84
N THR A 163 -2.26 8.86 -10.30
CA THR A 163 -1.81 9.23 -11.65
C THR A 163 -0.82 8.20 -12.18
N ASP A 164 -0.25 8.44 -13.35
CA ASP A 164 0.80 7.62 -13.97
C ASP A 164 1.97 8.45 -14.53
N HIS A 165 1.90 9.79 -14.36
CA HIS A 165 2.81 10.78 -14.96
C HIS A 165 3.08 10.55 -16.46
N ALA A 166 2.25 9.75 -17.13
CA ALA A 166 2.56 9.26 -18.45
C ALA A 166 2.28 10.37 -19.46
N THR A 167 3.31 10.75 -20.21
CA THR A 167 3.14 11.64 -21.35
C THR A 167 2.60 10.90 -22.58
N CYS A 168 2.45 9.57 -22.49
CA CYS A 168 1.89 8.72 -23.53
C CYS A 168 1.23 7.44 -23.01
N MET A 169 0.16 6.98 -23.68
CA MET A 169 -0.49 5.69 -23.49
C MET A 169 -0.10 4.68 -24.57
N ALA A 170 0.33 3.46 -24.18
CA ALA A 170 0.43 2.33 -25.10
C ALA A 170 -0.94 1.97 -25.70
N HIS A 171 -0.97 1.54 -26.97
CA HIS A 171 -2.20 1.18 -27.71
C HIS A 171 -3.25 2.29 -27.92
N ALA A 172 -2.90 3.57 -27.72
CA ALA A 172 -3.76 4.66 -28.13
C ALA A 172 -3.80 4.76 -29.67
N ASN A 173 -4.97 4.54 -30.27
CA ASN A 173 -5.24 4.85 -31.68
C ASN A 173 -5.26 6.38 -31.89
N HIS A 174 -4.13 7.04 -31.68
CA HIS A 174 -3.95 8.44 -32.03
C HIS A 174 -3.03 8.49 -33.25
N GLU A 175 -3.52 9.09 -34.34
CA GLU A 175 -2.93 9.11 -35.69
C GLU A 175 -1.49 9.66 -35.79
N ASN A 176 -0.86 10.05 -34.67
CA ASN A 176 0.49 10.60 -34.57
C ASN A 176 1.27 10.04 -33.34
N GLY A 177 1.13 8.74 -33.02
CA GLY A 177 1.74 8.11 -31.84
C GLY A 177 3.23 8.44 -31.62
N GLN A 178 3.53 9.09 -30.50
CA GLN A 178 4.87 9.58 -30.12
C GLN A 178 5.64 8.61 -29.20
N CYS A 179 5.33 7.32 -29.24
CA CYS A 179 5.65 6.41 -28.13
C CYS A 179 6.34 5.18 -28.68
N ASP A 180 7.66 5.25 -28.66
CA ASP A 180 8.57 4.12 -28.81
C ASP A 180 8.95 3.67 -27.40
N ASP A 181 9.27 2.40 -27.19
CA ASP A 181 9.51 1.74 -25.89
C ASP A 181 10.74 2.32 -25.11
N THR A 182 11.28 3.44 -25.58
CA THR A 182 12.39 4.19 -24.99
C THR A 182 11.96 5.19 -23.90
N TYR A 183 10.66 5.41 -23.69
CA TYR A 183 10.13 6.41 -22.74
C TYR A 183 10.09 5.97 -21.27
N ALA A 184 10.69 4.84 -20.92
CA ALA A 184 10.78 4.35 -19.53
C ALA A 184 11.75 5.15 -18.63
N SER A 185 12.09 6.40 -18.97
CA SER A 185 13.02 7.22 -18.19
C SER A 185 12.72 8.72 -18.29
N ALA A 186 11.78 9.18 -17.46
CA ALA A 186 11.73 10.57 -17.02
C ALA A 186 11.30 10.58 -15.56
#